data_AF-A0A9R1NQ10-F1
#
_entry.id   AF-A0A9R1NQ10-F1
#
_cell.length_a   1.000
_cell.length_b   1.000
_cell.length_c   1.000
_cell.angle_alpha   90.00
_cell.angle_beta   90.00
_cell.angle_gamma   90.00
#
_symmetry.space_group_name_H-M   'P 1'
#
loop_
_entity.id
_entity.type
_entity.pdbx_description
1 polymer ?
#
loop_
_entity_poly.entity_id
_entity_poly.type
_entity_poly.pdbx_seq_one_letter_code
_entity_poly.pdbx_strand_id
1 'polypeptide(L)'
;MYKYIFLWDEDLEVDNFNPRRYLNIVKSERLEISQPGLDPKLSEIHHPITVRKKTGSFHRRVSRANKDCSREGPPCSGWVEGMAPVFSKSAWQCAWHLIQNDLVHGWGIDYKFGYCAQGDRTKNIGVVDSEFVVHRGVQTLGGSAMTKVETV
;
A
#
# COMPACT_ATOMS: atom_id res chain seq x y z
N MET A 1 21.45 -7.76 -8.45
CA MET A 1 20.66 -6.53 -8.65
C MET A 1 19.20 -6.80 -8.30
N TYR A 2 18.54 -5.91 -7.54
CA TYR A 2 17.15 -6.10 -7.09
C TYR A 2 16.12 -5.82 -8.19
N LYS A 3 15.01 -6.56 -8.19
CA LYS A 3 13.88 -6.37 -9.13
C LYS A 3 12.72 -5.58 -8.51
N TYR A 4 12.55 -5.72 -7.20
CA TYR A 4 11.51 -5.07 -6.41
C TYR A 4 12.12 -4.48 -5.15
N ILE A 5 11.56 -3.38 -4.67
CA ILE A 5 11.98 -2.63 -3.49
C ILE A 5 10.78 -2.56 -2.56
N PHE A 6 10.98 -2.98 -1.32
CA PHE A 6 9.99 -2.89 -0.24
C PHE A 6 10.38 -1.67 0.59
N LEU A 7 9.48 -0.70 0.70
CA LEU A 7 9.66 0.49 1.53
C LEU A 7 8.51 0.50 2.54
N TRP A 8 8.75 -0.02 3.73
CA TRP A 8 7.71 -0.31 4.71
C TRP A 8 7.96 0.44 6.02
N ASP A 9 6.88 0.86 6.66
CA ASP A 9 6.89 1.41 8.01
C ASP A 9 7.28 0.33 9.04
N GLU A 10 7.77 0.78 10.19
CA GLU A 10 8.35 -0.07 11.22
C GLU A 10 7.35 -0.90 12.02
N ASP A 11 6.07 -0.53 11.99
CA ASP A 11 5.01 -1.07 12.84
C ASP A 11 4.11 -2.09 12.12
N LEU A 12 4.63 -2.68 11.04
CA LEU A 12 4.00 -3.76 10.29
C LEU A 12 4.38 -5.14 10.84
N GLU A 13 3.38 -5.94 11.18
CA GLU A 13 3.55 -7.36 11.51
C GLU A 13 3.39 -8.24 10.28
N VAL A 14 4.32 -9.18 10.13
CA VAL A 14 4.51 -9.95 8.90
C VAL A 14 4.24 -11.45 9.06
N ASP A 15 3.65 -11.88 10.19
CA ASP A 15 3.40 -13.30 10.48
C ASP A 15 2.57 -14.02 9.41
N ASN A 16 1.72 -13.26 8.71
CA ASN A 16 0.83 -13.77 7.66
C ASN A 16 1.32 -13.47 6.24
N PHE A 17 2.56 -12.99 6.09
CA PHE A 17 3.11 -12.52 4.83
C PHE A 17 4.20 -13.45 4.32
N ASN A 18 4.02 -14.01 3.11
CA ASN A 18 5.06 -14.75 2.42
C ASN A 18 5.61 -13.95 1.21
N PRO A 19 6.85 -13.44 1.26
CA PRO A 19 7.39 -12.60 0.19
C PRO A 19 7.48 -13.32 -1.16
N ARG A 20 7.68 -14.65 -1.17
CA ARG A 20 7.77 -15.42 -2.41
C ARG A 20 6.41 -15.55 -3.09
N ARG A 21 5.36 -15.86 -2.33
CA ARG A 21 3.99 -15.93 -2.85
C ARG A 21 3.50 -14.55 -3.30
N TYR A 22 3.77 -13.52 -2.52
CA TYR A 22 3.48 -12.14 -2.87
C TYR A 22 4.12 -11.75 -4.21
N LEU A 23 5.43 -11.96 -4.36
CA LEU A 23 6.14 -11.61 -5.58
C LEU A 23 5.71 -12.46 -6.79
N ASN A 24 5.18 -13.67 -6.59
CA ASN A 24 4.61 -14.44 -7.69
C ASN A 24 3.37 -13.74 -8.26
N ILE A 25 2.49 -13.22 -7.40
CA ILE A 25 1.29 -12.49 -7.79
C ILE A 25 1.67 -11.15 -8.44
N VAL A 26 2.57 -10.39 -7.82
CA VAL A 26 3.06 -9.12 -8.39
C VAL A 26 3.60 -9.31 -9.81
N LYS A 27 4.35 -10.38 -10.05
CA LYS A 27 4.88 -10.71 -11.39
C LYS A 27 3.79 -11.18 -12.36
N SER A 28 2.90 -12.07 -11.94
CA SER A 28 1.84 -12.59 -12.83
C SER A 28 0.89 -11.48 -13.26
N GLU A 29 0.58 -10.58 -12.33
CA GLU A 29 -0.34 -9.46 -12.52
C GLU A 29 0.32 -8.20 -13.06
N ARG A 30 1.64 -8.24 -13.31
CA ARG A 30 2.46 -7.12 -13.82
C ARG A 30 2.24 -5.84 -13.03
N LEU A 31 2.24 -5.96 -11.70
CA LEU A 31 2.14 -4.81 -10.81
C LEU A 31 3.50 -4.11 -10.74
N GLU A 32 3.51 -2.83 -11.09
CA GLU A 32 4.66 -1.94 -10.98
C GLU A 32 4.74 -1.32 -9.58
N ILE A 33 3.59 -1.11 -8.94
CA ILE A 33 3.49 -0.64 -7.55
C ILE A 33 2.42 -1.46 -6.87
N SER A 34 2.69 -1.96 -5.67
CA SER A 34 1.75 -2.78 -4.94
C SER A 34 1.92 -2.64 -3.44
N GLN A 35 0.97 -3.18 -2.68
CA GLN A 35 1.13 -3.38 -1.23
C GLN A 35 0.46 -4.69 -0.82
N PRO A 36 0.90 -5.34 0.27
CA PRO A 36 0.10 -6.39 0.90
C PRO A 36 -1.24 -5.82 1.37
N GLY A 37 -2.26 -6.67 1.42
CA GLY A 37 -3.53 -6.29 2.05
C GLY A 37 -3.38 -6.13 3.55
N LEU A 38 -4.24 -5.32 4.16
CA LEU A 38 -4.37 -5.21 5.62
C LEU A 38 -5.50 -6.07 6.13
N ASP A 39 -5.29 -6.73 7.27
CA ASP A 39 -6.38 -7.40 7.97
C ASP A 39 -7.33 -6.35 8.61
N PRO A 40 -8.63 -6.34 8.26
CA PRO A 40 -9.56 -5.30 8.72
C PRO A 40 -9.88 -5.35 10.22
N LYS A 41 -9.59 -6.46 10.90
CA LYS A 41 -9.88 -6.60 12.33
C LYS A 41 -8.68 -6.26 13.20
N LEU A 42 -7.48 -6.51 12.68
CA LEU A 42 -6.24 -6.39 13.45
C LEU A 42 -5.49 -5.10 13.18
N SER A 43 -5.74 -4.45 12.03
CA SER A 43 -4.98 -3.30 11.58
C SER A 43 -5.67 -1.97 11.84
N GLU A 44 -4.89 -0.93 12.06
CA GLU A 44 -5.30 0.47 11.91
C GLU A 44 -5.52 0.75 10.41
N ILE A 45 -6.75 1.07 10.01
CA ILE A 45 -7.12 1.31 8.60
C ILE A 45 -7.39 2.79 8.35
N HIS A 46 -6.55 3.44 7.54
CA HIS A 46 -6.79 4.81 7.08
C HIS A 46 -7.55 4.86 5.74
N HIS A 47 -7.26 3.92 4.84
CA HIS A 47 -7.82 3.92 3.49
C HIS A 47 -8.52 2.61 3.14
N PRO A 48 -9.81 2.62 2.75
CA PRO A 48 -10.54 1.39 2.45
C PRO A 48 -9.95 0.52 1.33
N ILE A 49 -9.09 1.08 0.46
CA ILE A 49 -8.41 0.33 -0.59
C ILE A 49 -7.34 -0.61 -0.04
N THR A 50 -6.80 -0.39 1.17
CA THR A 50 -5.74 -1.23 1.74
C THR A 50 -6.30 -2.51 2.35
N VAL A 51 -7.60 -2.53 2.66
CA VAL A 51 -8.29 -3.65 3.27
C VAL A 51 -8.29 -4.85 2.32
N ARG A 52 -7.77 -5.97 2.80
CA ARG A 52 -7.75 -7.22 2.02
C ARG A 52 -9.16 -7.72 1.72
N LYS A 53 -9.35 -8.29 0.52
CA LYS A 53 -10.55 -9.03 0.14
C LYS A 53 -10.35 -10.54 0.35
N LYS A 54 -11.29 -11.20 1.02
CA LYS A 54 -11.19 -12.65 1.27
C LYS A 54 -11.44 -13.53 0.04
N THR A 55 -12.02 -12.97 -1.01
CA THR A 55 -12.52 -13.72 -2.19
C THR A 55 -11.56 -13.71 -3.38
N GLY A 56 -10.39 -13.09 -3.28
CA GLY A 56 -9.43 -12.96 -4.37
C GLY A 56 -7.98 -12.97 -3.91
N SER A 57 -7.05 -13.08 -4.87
CA SER A 57 -5.61 -12.98 -4.63
C SER A 57 -5.10 -11.55 -4.62
N PHE A 58 -5.79 -10.64 -5.29
CA PHE A 58 -5.46 -9.22 -5.35
C PHE A 58 -6.67 -8.39 -5.79
N HIS A 59 -6.60 -7.08 -5.61
CA HIS A 59 -7.52 -6.13 -6.22
C HIS A 59 -6.82 -4.81 -6.58
N ARG A 60 -7.40 -4.08 -7.54
CA ARG A 60 -6.88 -2.78 -8.01
C ARG A 60 -7.83 -1.61 -7.74
N ARG A 61 -9.03 -1.94 -7.24
CA ARG A 61 -10.12 -0.99 -7.02
C ARG A 61 -11.00 -1.41 -5.85
N VAL A 62 -11.56 -0.40 -5.19
CA VAL A 62 -12.67 -0.53 -4.23
C VAL A 62 -13.88 0.29 -4.67
N SER A 63 -15.08 -0.21 -4.36
CA SER A 63 -16.32 0.56 -4.51
C SER A 63 -16.67 1.21 -3.18
N ARG A 64 -16.89 2.52 -3.17
CA ARG A 64 -17.56 3.21 -2.05
C ARG A 64 -19.07 3.24 -2.31
N ALA A 65 -19.86 3.16 -1.23
CA ALA A 65 -21.34 3.12 -1.29
C ALA A 65 -21.98 4.39 -1.91
N ASN A 66 -21.23 5.50 -1.94
CA ASN A 66 -21.62 6.73 -2.64
C ASN A 66 -20.80 6.85 -3.94
N LYS A 67 -21.40 7.46 -4.99
CA LYS A 67 -20.95 7.57 -6.41
C LYS A 67 -19.54 8.15 -6.67
N ASP A 68 -18.73 8.30 -5.64
CA ASP A 68 -17.41 8.94 -5.60
C ASP A 68 -16.31 8.15 -6.33
N CYS A 69 -16.49 6.83 -6.50
CA CYS A 69 -15.53 5.99 -7.24
C CYS A 69 -15.78 5.90 -8.76
N SER A 70 -16.56 6.83 -9.33
CA SER A 70 -16.77 6.93 -10.78
C SER A 70 -15.51 7.36 -11.54
N ARG A 71 -14.63 8.15 -10.90
CA ARG A 71 -13.37 8.63 -11.47
C ARG A 71 -12.26 7.58 -11.36
N GLU A 72 -11.34 7.60 -12.33
CA GLU A 72 -10.12 6.79 -12.30
C GLU A 72 -9.05 7.47 -11.44
N GLY A 73 -8.46 6.72 -10.51
CA GLY A 73 -7.42 7.23 -9.62
C GLY A 73 -7.81 7.23 -8.13
N PRO A 74 -6.96 7.84 -7.29
CA PRO A 74 -7.21 7.94 -5.86
C PRO A 74 -8.55 8.64 -5.55
N PRO A 75 -9.26 8.22 -4.50
CA PRO A 75 -8.87 7.20 -3.52
C PRO A 75 -9.24 5.76 -3.94
N CYS A 76 -9.85 5.55 -5.12
CA CYS A 76 -10.53 4.30 -5.43
C CYS A 76 -9.69 3.30 -6.25
N SER A 77 -8.71 3.76 -7.04
CA SER A 77 -7.80 2.89 -7.81
C SER A 77 -6.48 3.59 -8.13
N GLY A 78 -5.49 2.83 -8.63
CA GLY A 78 -4.28 3.42 -9.20
C GLY A 78 -3.34 4.09 -8.20
N TRP A 79 -3.37 3.64 -6.95
CA TRP A 79 -2.45 4.03 -5.89
C TRP A 79 -2.43 2.97 -4.78
N VAL A 80 -1.45 3.06 -3.88
CA VAL A 80 -1.33 2.29 -2.64
C VAL A 80 -0.88 3.23 -1.53
N GLU A 81 -1.18 2.89 -0.28
CA GLU A 81 -0.83 3.70 0.89
C GLU A 81 0.70 3.71 1.10
N GLY A 82 1.22 4.80 1.65
CA GLY A 82 2.64 5.00 1.88
C GLY A 82 3.29 4.07 2.91
N MET A 83 2.50 3.41 3.77
CA MET A 83 2.99 2.57 4.87
C MET A 83 3.58 1.22 4.43
N ALA A 84 3.06 0.61 3.37
CA ALA A 84 3.52 -0.71 2.92
C ALA A 84 3.80 -0.84 1.39
N PRO A 85 4.27 0.19 0.67
CA PRO A 85 4.47 0.10 -0.76
C PRO A 85 5.63 -0.83 -1.14
N VAL A 86 5.44 -1.51 -2.26
CA VAL A 86 6.42 -2.31 -2.97
C VAL A 86 6.48 -1.80 -4.39
N PHE A 87 7.68 -1.43 -4.83
CA PHE A 87 7.92 -0.86 -6.15
C PHE A 87 8.69 -1.84 -7.03
N SER A 88 8.36 -1.87 -8.32
CA SER A 88 9.30 -2.33 -9.33
C SER A 88 10.53 -1.42 -9.33
N LYS A 89 11.65 -1.91 -9.85
CA LYS A 89 12.87 -1.11 -9.98
C LYS A 89 12.64 0.21 -10.76
N SER A 90 11.86 0.16 -11.85
CA SER A 90 11.51 1.33 -12.67
C SER A 90 10.67 2.33 -11.89
N ALA A 91 9.62 1.85 -11.21
CA ALA A 91 8.76 2.71 -10.40
C ALA A 91 9.53 3.33 -9.22
N TRP A 92 10.43 2.58 -8.58
CA TRP A 92 11.26 3.06 -7.49
C TRP A 92 12.18 4.21 -7.91
N GLN A 93 12.79 4.14 -9.09
CA GLN A 93 13.63 5.23 -9.58
C GLN A 93 12.85 6.54 -9.66
N CYS A 94 11.61 6.52 -10.14
CA CYS A 94 10.75 7.70 -10.14
C CYS A 94 10.31 8.11 -8.72
N ALA A 95 9.84 7.16 -7.90
CA ALA A 95 9.33 7.43 -6.55
C ALA A 95 10.41 8.03 -5.64
N TRP A 96 11.65 7.55 -5.77
CA TRP A 96 12.80 8.09 -5.05
C TRP A 96 13.02 9.59 -5.33
N HIS A 97 12.94 10.02 -6.59
CA HIS A 97 13.06 11.44 -6.93
C HIS A 97 11.86 12.25 -6.42
N LEU A 98 10.65 11.67 -6.37
CA LEU A 98 9.50 12.36 -5.76
C LEU A 98 9.70 12.58 -4.26
N ILE A 99 10.12 11.54 -3.52
CA ILE A 99 10.34 11.61 -2.07
C ILE A 99 11.39 12.66 -1.71
N GLN A 100 12.51 12.69 -2.44
CA GLN A 100 13.59 13.65 -2.19
C GLN A 100 13.17 15.12 -2.41
N ASN A 101 12.13 15.38 -3.21
CA ASN A 101 11.66 16.73 -3.50
C ASN A 101 10.55 17.22 -2.54
N ASP A 102 9.99 16.36 -1.69
CA ASP A 102 8.85 16.66 -0.81
C ASP A 102 9.19 16.34 0.66
N LEU A 103 10.24 16.98 1.18
CA LEU A 103 10.83 16.70 2.50
C LEU A 103 10.09 17.35 3.68
N VAL A 104 8.98 18.06 3.45
CA VAL A 104 8.40 18.93 4.47
C VAL A 104 7.21 18.26 5.18
N HIS A 105 6.36 17.47 4.51
CA HIS A 105 5.22 16.84 5.21
C HIS A 105 4.80 15.43 4.75
N GLY A 106 5.24 14.88 3.61
CA GLY A 106 4.99 13.48 3.19
C GLY A 106 3.51 13.07 2.94
N TRP A 107 2.55 13.70 3.61
CA TRP A 107 1.12 13.42 3.52
C TRP A 107 0.61 13.64 2.09
N GLY A 108 -0.02 12.60 1.53
CA GLY A 108 -0.55 12.63 0.17
C GLY A 108 0.47 12.38 -0.94
N ILE A 109 1.75 12.11 -0.61
CA ILE A 109 2.74 11.70 -1.62
C ILE A 109 2.42 10.32 -2.21
N ASP A 110 1.78 9.47 -1.42
CA ASP A 110 1.26 8.16 -1.79
C ASP A 110 0.25 8.21 -2.95
N TYR A 111 -0.59 9.25 -3.00
CA TYR A 111 -1.44 9.52 -4.17
C TYR A 111 -0.65 9.87 -5.43
N LYS A 112 0.58 10.38 -5.29
CA LYS A 112 1.47 10.71 -6.41
C LYS A 112 2.31 9.52 -6.87
N PHE A 113 2.57 8.52 -6.01
CA PHE A 113 3.31 7.31 -6.42
C PHE A 113 2.72 6.64 -7.64
N GLY A 114 1.40 6.71 -7.82
CA GLY A 114 0.74 6.15 -8.99
C GLY A 114 1.22 6.69 -10.35
N TYR A 115 1.83 7.88 -10.39
CA TYR A 115 2.44 8.44 -11.61
C TYR A 115 3.79 7.81 -11.98
N CYS A 116 4.41 7.07 -11.04
CA CYS A 116 5.66 6.36 -11.29
C CYS A 116 5.47 4.97 -11.88
N ALA A 117 4.23 4.47 -11.97
CA ALA A 117 3.94 3.20 -12.61
C ALA A 117 3.93 3.34 -14.14
N GLN A 118 4.63 2.44 -14.84
CA GLN A 118 4.69 2.48 -16.30
C GLN A 118 3.40 1.96 -16.95
N GLY A 119 2.70 2.81 -17.70
CA GLY A 119 1.45 2.46 -18.36
C GLY A 119 0.23 2.90 -17.56
N ASP A 120 -0.87 2.15 -17.67
CA ASP A 120 -2.13 2.49 -17.02
C ASP A 120 -2.10 2.14 -15.52
N ARG A 121 -2.00 3.18 -14.68
CA ARG A 121 -1.95 3.05 -13.21
C ARG A 121 -3.11 2.25 -12.63
N THR A 122 -4.27 2.25 -13.27
CA THR A 122 -5.43 1.49 -12.79
C THR A 122 -5.30 -0.02 -12.99
N LYS A 123 -4.33 -0.46 -13.80
CA LYS A 123 -4.07 -1.87 -14.17
C LYS A 123 -2.76 -2.42 -13.60
N ASN A 124 -1.75 -1.59 -13.42
CA ASN A 124 -0.44 -2.02 -12.93
C ASN A 124 -0.20 -1.63 -11.45
N ILE A 125 -1.21 -1.12 -10.75
CA ILE A 125 -1.16 -0.86 -9.31
C ILE A 125 -2.27 -1.64 -8.60
N GLY A 126 -1.94 -2.27 -7.48
CA GLY A 126 -2.93 -3.01 -6.71
C GLY A 126 -2.44 -3.54 -5.36
N VAL A 127 -3.41 -4.04 -4.61
CA VAL A 127 -3.24 -4.66 -3.30
C VAL A 127 -3.28 -6.17 -3.46
N VAL A 128 -2.31 -6.88 -2.89
CA VAL A 128 -2.27 -8.35 -2.90
C VAL A 128 -3.01 -8.86 -1.67
N ASP A 129 -4.20 -9.42 -1.88
CA ASP A 129 -5.17 -9.77 -0.83
C ASP A 129 -4.84 -11.08 -0.09
N SER A 130 -4.23 -12.03 -0.80
CA SER A 130 -3.89 -13.33 -0.25
C SER A 130 -2.67 -13.30 0.67
N GLU A 131 -1.83 -12.26 0.55
CA GLU A 131 -0.62 -12.06 1.32
C GLU A 131 -0.75 -10.74 2.07
N PHE A 132 -1.02 -10.82 3.37
CA PHE A 132 -1.47 -9.68 4.16
C PHE A 132 -0.57 -9.46 5.38
N VAL A 133 -0.57 -8.21 5.84
CA VAL A 133 0.16 -7.77 7.04
C VAL A 133 -0.83 -7.14 8.02
N VAL A 134 -0.36 -6.88 9.24
CA VAL A 134 -1.11 -6.12 10.25
C VAL A 134 -0.38 -4.81 10.53
N HIS A 135 -1.08 -3.69 10.37
CA HIS A 135 -0.53 -2.35 10.64
C HIS A 135 -0.98 -1.88 12.03
N ARG A 136 -0.05 -1.60 12.94
CA ARG A 136 -0.39 -1.27 14.33
C ARG A 136 -0.79 0.19 14.53
N GLY A 137 -0.43 1.11 13.63
CA GLY A 137 -0.71 2.54 13.75
C GLY A 137 0.06 3.19 14.91
N VAL A 138 1.26 2.70 15.21
CA VAL A 138 2.07 3.16 16.35
C VAL A 138 3.13 4.12 15.86
N GLN A 139 3.09 5.37 16.32
CA GLN A 139 4.15 6.34 16.07
C GLN A 139 5.39 5.98 16.88
N THR A 140 6.42 5.41 16.25
CA THR A 140 7.67 5.10 16.94
C THR A 140 8.69 6.25 16.89
N LEU A 141 8.55 7.16 15.93
CA LEU A 141 9.40 8.34 15.75
C LEU A 141 8.59 9.64 15.99
N GLY A 142 8.93 10.40 17.04
CA GLY A 142 8.49 11.80 17.19
C GLY A 142 7.56 12.18 18.36
N GLY A 143 7.22 11.30 19.31
CA GLY A 143 6.44 11.69 20.49
C GLY A 143 6.19 10.57 21.50
N SER A 144 6.01 10.92 22.78
CA SER A 144 5.88 9.98 23.91
C SER A 144 4.83 8.90 23.67
N ALA A 145 5.16 7.65 24.00
CA ALA A 145 4.29 6.50 23.91
C ALA A 145 2.92 6.78 24.54
N MET A 146 1.90 7.01 23.72
CA MET A 146 0.52 6.97 24.17
C MET A 146 0.10 5.51 24.16
N THR A 147 0.07 4.90 25.34
CA THR A 147 -0.52 3.58 25.54
C THR A 147 -1.98 3.66 25.10
N LYS A 148 -2.35 2.96 24.02
CA LYS A 148 -3.75 2.82 23.60
C LYS A 148 -4.46 2.04 24.71
N VAL A 149 -5.24 2.74 25.55
CA VAL A 149 -6.04 2.09 26.59
C VAL A 149 -7.14 1.30 25.89
N GLU A 150 -7.12 -0.02 26.01
CA GLU A 150 -8.22 -0.88 25.61
C GLU A 150 -9.42 -0.58 26.52
N THR A 151 -10.44 0.07 25.96
CA THR A 151 -11.74 0.20 26.62
C THR A 151 -12.46 -1.14 26.49
N VAL A 152 -12.66 -1.79 27.64
CA VAL A 152 -13.50 -3.00 27.82
C VAL A 152 -14.95 -2.71 27.45
#